data_AF-M4NLH6-F1
#
_entry.id   AF-M4NLH6-F1
#
_cell.length_a   1.000
_cell.length_b   1.000
_cell.length_c   1.000
_cell.angle_alpha   90.00
_cell.angle_beta   90.00
_cell.angle_gamma   90.00
#
_symmetry.space_group_name_H-M   'P 1'
#
loop_
_entity.id
_entity.type
_entity.pdbx_description
1 polymer ?
#
loop_
_entity_poly.entity_id
_entity_poly.type
_entity_poly.pdbx_seq_one_letter_code
_entity_poly.pdbx_strand_id
1 'polypeptide(L)'
;MGKTIFFTGLFALSILPLSANASVTATVCNACGPADLRQEALDEGNGDHYLYDFVNQKITHYNISGLTPRLTSTGMTLTATSTYITIVPIDSATQSVFNAVQNFYVSNHDSVYATAKEQVSVSINQTQFGLNARHSRLTAMSGTRPMTAFDMVQVPVYRQMAIDTQTSFSHLDAYPNVVRAAAGTVLNVVNVVPFVKVPIIMDITLEFPDHSTSVIRYNFNEQKFEYIEGSSKDGVGNPIPETPQEVSGGGSKTYIFPAGPNGAAAGSAQLTNLERMGIRTPVTIYHSGWTLACSNVSNELPRCEAWPL
;
A
#
# COMPACT_ATOMS: atom_id res chain seq x y z
N MET A 1 35.58 25.81 58.87
CA MET A 1 35.35 24.98 57.67
C MET A 1 33.89 24.56 57.66
N GLY A 2 33.08 25.11 56.75
CA GLY A 2 31.65 24.78 56.63
C GLY A 2 31.07 25.57 55.46
N LYS A 3 30.99 24.91 54.30
CA LYS A 3 30.65 25.51 53.01
C LYS A 3 29.14 25.52 52.75
N THR A 4 28.78 26.57 52.03
CA THR A 4 27.50 27.11 51.57
C THR A 4 26.62 26.16 50.75
N ILE A 5 25.31 26.36 50.91
CA ILE A 5 24.17 25.81 50.16
C ILE A 5 24.05 26.50 48.80
N PHE A 6 23.84 25.74 47.71
CA PHE A 6 23.16 26.20 46.49
C PHE A 6 22.44 25.02 45.83
N PHE A 7 21.10 25.04 45.83
CA PHE A 7 20.25 24.19 44.99
C PHE A 7 19.69 25.06 43.87
N THR A 8 20.16 24.87 42.65
CA THR A 8 19.56 25.43 41.43
C THR A 8 18.83 24.30 40.70
N GLY A 9 17.55 24.13 41.01
CA GLY A 9 16.64 23.27 40.25
C GLY A 9 16.06 24.06 39.08
N LEU A 10 16.60 23.84 37.88
CA LEU A 10 16.02 24.34 36.64
C LEU A 10 14.96 23.33 36.18
N PHE A 11 13.69 23.55 36.53
CA PHE A 11 12.57 22.78 35.99
C PHE A 11 12.31 23.26 34.55
N ALA A 12 12.81 22.52 33.56
CA ALA A 12 12.42 22.69 32.17
C ALA A 12 11.01 22.13 31.98
N LEU A 13 10.02 23.02 31.89
CA LEU A 13 8.65 22.68 31.52
C LEU A 13 8.62 22.34 30.02
N SER A 14 8.69 21.05 29.70
CA SER A 14 8.50 20.54 28.34
C SER A 14 7.03 20.68 27.95
N ILE A 15 6.72 21.74 27.20
CA ILE A 15 5.42 21.90 26.53
C ILE A 15 5.40 20.90 25.37
N LEU A 16 4.81 19.73 25.59
CA LEU A 16 4.46 18.80 24.53
C LEU A 16 3.31 19.40 23.70
N PRO A 17 3.45 19.57 22.38
CA PRO A 17 2.32 19.95 21.54
C PRO A 17 1.34 18.76 21.47
N LEU A 18 0.27 18.83 22.25
CA LEU A 18 -0.91 17.97 22.10
C LEU A 18 -1.73 18.49 20.90
N SER A 19 -1.24 18.32 19.69
CA SER A 19 -2.09 18.41 18.51
C SER A 19 -2.84 17.09 18.36
N ALA A 20 -3.98 16.98 19.03
CA ALA A 20 -4.96 15.95 18.71
C ALA A 20 -5.53 16.27 17.33
N ASN A 21 -4.94 15.69 16.28
CA ASN A 21 -5.51 15.78 14.94
C ASN A 21 -6.88 15.08 14.98
N ALA A 22 -7.95 15.83 14.73
CA ALA A 22 -9.26 15.24 14.52
C ALA A 22 -9.16 14.27 13.34
N SER A 23 -9.47 12.99 13.60
CA SER A 23 -9.46 11.98 12.55
C SER A 23 -10.67 12.20 11.64
N VAL A 24 -10.53 11.92 10.35
CA VAL A 24 -11.68 11.81 9.45
C VAL A 24 -11.64 10.41 8.84
N THR A 25 -12.65 9.59 9.08
CA THR A 25 -12.69 8.19 8.61
C THR A 25 -13.94 7.89 7.79
N ALA A 26 -13.86 6.85 6.95
CA ALA A 26 -14.98 6.27 6.25
C ALA A 26 -15.03 4.76 6.46
N THR A 27 -16.15 4.27 6.96
CA THR A 27 -16.32 2.87 7.34
C THR A 27 -17.58 2.30 6.71
N VAL A 28 -17.51 1.06 6.22
CA VAL A 28 -18.65 0.36 5.63
C VAL A 28 -19.35 -0.44 6.71
N CYS A 29 -20.65 -0.20 6.88
CA CYS A 29 -21.48 -0.89 7.86
C CYS A 29 -22.81 -1.26 7.18
N ASN A 30 -22.80 -2.38 6.44
CA ASN A 30 -23.95 -2.82 5.66
C ASN A 30 -25.03 -3.42 6.56
N ALA A 31 -26.26 -2.92 6.42
CA ALA A 31 -27.42 -3.33 7.21
C ALA A 31 -27.27 -3.11 8.74
N CYS A 32 -26.44 -2.16 9.15
CA CYS A 32 -26.20 -1.85 10.54
C CYS A 32 -27.38 -1.09 11.17
N GLY A 33 -27.74 -1.46 12.40
CA GLY A 33 -28.70 -0.69 13.19
C GLY A 33 -28.12 0.65 13.65
N PRO A 34 -28.95 1.60 14.11
CA PRO A 34 -28.47 2.86 14.66
C PRO A 34 -27.50 2.72 15.86
N ALA A 35 -27.63 1.62 16.61
CA ALA A 35 -26.73 1.31 17.72
C ALA A 35 -25.35 0.86 17.22
N ASP A 36 -25.31 0.01 16.20
CA ASP A 36 -24.07 -0.51 15.61
C ASP A 36 -23.28 0.61 14.93
N LEU A 37 -23.96 1.46 14.14
CA LEU A 37 -23.34 2.63 13.50
C LEU A 37 -22.69 3.58 14.51
N ARG A 38 -23.35 3.78 15.66
CA ARG A 38 -22.83 4.61 16.75
C ARG A 38 -21.63 3.96 17.44
N GLN A 39 -21.66 2.65 17.64
CA GLN A 39 -20.56 1.92 18.26
C GLN A 39 -19.33 1.91 17.36
N GLU A 40 -19.51 1.68 16.06
CA GLU A 40 -18.43 1.72 15.07
C GLU A 40 -17.74 3.08 15.06
N ALA A 41 -18.52 4.18 15.04
CA ALA A 41 -17.95 5.52 15.13
C ALA A 41 -17.17 5.72 16.43
N LEU A 42 -17.69 5.25 17.58
CA LEU A 42 -17.01 5.33 18.87
C LEU A 42 -15.67 4.60 18.91
N ASP A 43 -15.59 3.44 18.26
CA ASP A 43 -14.39 2.60 18.22
C ASP A 43 -13.26 3.27 17.40
N GLU A 44 -13.61 4.11 16.42
CA GLU A 44 -12.68 4.93 15.63
C GLU A 44 -12.11 6.13 16.42
N GLY A 45 -12.72 6.48 17.56
CA GLY A 45 -12.22 7.50 18.47
C GLY A 45 -12.76 8.91 18.19
N ASN A 46 -11.95 9.94 18.46
CA ASN A 46 -12.36 11.34 18.25
C ASN A 46 -12.18 11.75 16.78
N GLY A 47 -13.18 12.39 16.20
CA GLY A 47 -13.14 12.82 14.81
C GLY A 47 -14.49 12.91 14.13
N ASP A 48 -14.44 13.09 12.80
CA ASP A 48 -15.58 13.01 11.89
C ASP A 48 -15.60 11.64 11.22
N HIS A 49 -16.69 10.90 11.38
CA HIS A 49 -16.80 9.53 10.91
C HIS A 49 -17.98 9.41 9.94
N TYR A 50 -17.70 9.02 8.70
CA TYR A 50 -18.69 8.78 7.66
C TYR A 50 -18.98 7.28 7.54
N LEU A 51 -20.17 6.88 7.93
CA LEU A 51 -20.60 5.48 7.98
C LEU A 51 -21.48 5.22 6.76
N TYR A 52 -21.01 4.34 5.86
CA TYR A 52 -21.67 3.98 4.62
C TYR A 52 -22.45 2.66 4.81
N ASP A 53 -23.77 2.73 4.68
CA ASP A 53 -24.65 1.56 4.65
C ASP A 53 -25.24 1.42 3.24
N PHE A 54 -24.58 0.59 2.42
CA PHE A 54 -24.97 0.43 1.01
C PHE A 54 -26.24 -0.39 0.84
N VAL A 55 -26.59 -1.23 1.83
CA VAL A 55 -27.80 -2.05 1.82
C VAL A 55 -29.02 -1.18 2.05
N ASN A 56 -28.97 -0.30 3.05
CA ASN A 56 -30.04 0.66 3.33
C ASN A 56 -29.92 1.97 2.52
N GLN A 57 -28.94 2.05 1.61
CA GLN A 57 -28.66 3.22 0.76
C GLN A 57 -28.54 4.52 1.56
N LYS A 58 -27.79 4.48 2.66
CA LYS A 58 -27.68 5.58 3.60
C LYS A 58 -26.22 5.88 3.96
N ILE A 59 -25.92 7.17 4.11
CA ILE A 59 -24.71 7.65 4.80
C ILE A 59 -25.10 8.32 6.11
N THR A 60 -24.31 8.11 7.17
CA THR A 60 -24.46 8.80 8.45
C THR A 60 -23.13 9.42 8.84
N HIS A 61 -23.16 10.69 9.28
CA HIS A 61 -21.98 11.41 9.75
C HIS A 61 -22.08 11.61 11.26
N TYR A 62 -21.10 11.04 11.98
CA TYR A 62 -20.91 11.25 13.41
C TYR A 62 -19.72 12.18 13.64
N ASN A 63 -19.87 13.15 14.53
CA ASN A 63 -18.74 13.88 15.10
C ASN A 63 -18.58 13.44 16.55
N ILE A 64 -17.38 12.97 16.89
CA ILE A 64 -17.02 12.47 18.22
C ILE A 64 -15.96 13.37 18.80
N SER A 65 -16.24 13.88 20.00
CA SER A 65 -15.34 14.75 20.74
C SER A 65 -15.36 14.44 22.23
N GLY A 66 -14.28 14.83 22.92
CA GLY A 66 -14.09 14.56 24.35
C GLY A 66 -12.94 13.61 24.60
N LEU A 67 -12.89 12.98 25.77
CA LEU A 67 -11.93 11.91 26.04
C LEU A 67 -12.61 10.58 25.74
N THR A 68 -12.21 9.94 24.65
CA THR A 68 -12.61 8.56 24.34
C THR A 68 -11.85 7.62 25.29
N PRO A 69 -12.54 6.84 26.13
CA PRO A 69 -11.86 5.90 27.03
C PRO A 69 -11.11 4.86 26.19
N ARG A 70 -9.78 4.92 26.18
CA ARG A 70 -8.94 3.91 25.55
C ARG A 70 -8.61 2.84 26.59
N LEU A 71 -9.11 1.62 26.40
CA LEU A 71 -8.72 0.48 27.21
C LEU A 71 -7.23 0.20 26.97
N THR A 72 -6.38 0.50 27.95
CA THR A 72 -4.99 0.04 27.98
C THR A 72 -4.91 -1.30 28.73
N SER A 73 -4.05 -2.20 28.24
CA SER A 73 -3.90 -3.57 28.75
C SER A 73 -3.38 -3.68 30.20
N THR A 74 -3.11 -2.55 30.86
CA THR A 74 -2.44 -2.49 32.16
C THR A 74 -3.32 -2.00 33.31
N GLY A 75 -4.65 -1.98 33.12
CA GLY A 75 -5.61 -1.65 34.18
C GLY A 75 -5.56 -0.18 34.58
N MET A 76 -6.54 0.60 34.14
CA MET A 76 -6.60 2.02 34.44
C MET A 76 -7.98 2.40 34.98
N THR A 77 -7.97 3.09 36.12
CA THR A 77 -9.12 3.84 36.66
C THR A 77 -9.31 5.08 35.80
N LEU A 78 -10.30 5.09 34.92
CA LEU A 78 -10.69 6.26 34.12
C LEU A 78 -11.61 7.16 34.95
N THR A 79 -11.19 8.40 35.22
CA THR A 79 -12.09 9.47 35.62
C THR A 79 -12.98 9.78 34.41
N ALA A 80 -14.26 9.39 34.48
CA ALA A 80 -15.24 9.56 33.41
C ALA A 80 -15.21 11.00 32.89
N THR A 81 -14.69 11.17 31.68
CA THR A 81 -14.71 12.43 30.95
C THR A 81 -15.64 12.22 29.78
N SER A 82 -16.63 13.11 29.67
CA SER A 82 -17.79 12.93 28.80
C SER A 82 -17.36 12.82 27.35
N THR A 83 -17.70 11.71 26.70
CA THR A 83 -17.67 11.58 25.23
C THR A 83 -18.95 12.20 24.67
N TYR A 84 -18.82 13.16 23.78
CA TYR A 84 -19.92 13.78 23.06
C TYR A 84 -20.00 13.18 21.67
N ILE A 85 -21.18 12.69 21.30
CA ILE A 85 -21.46 12.12 19.99
C ILE A 85 -22.58 12.93 19.40
N THR A 86 -22.34 13.58 18.28
CA THR A 86 -23.33 14.36 17.55
C THR A 86 -23.54 13.74 16.17
N ILE A 87 -24.80 13.63 15.76
CA ILE A 87 -25.13 13.29 14.38
C ILE A 87 -25.12 14.61 13.62
N VAL A 88 -24.23 14.71 12.64
CA VAL A 88 -24.11 15.89 11.79
C VAL A 88 -25.01 15.70 10.56
N PRO A 89 -25.83 16.70 10.19
CA PRO A 89 -26.66 16.62 8.99
C PRO A 89 -25.80 16.46 7.73
N ILE A 90 -26.19 15.54 6.86
CA ILE A 90 -25.57 15.32 5.56
C ILE A 90 -25.97 16.46 4.60
N ASP A 91 -24.99 17.19 4.09
CA ASP A 91 -25.23 18.22 3.07
C ASP A 91 -25.37 17.62 1.66
N SER A 92 -25.78 18.45 0.70
CA SER A 92 -25.99 18.00 -0.69
C SER A 92 -24.70 17.52 -1.38
N ALA A 93 -23.55 18.06 -0.97
CA ALA A 93 -22.26 17.70 -1.53
C ALA A 93 -21.83 16.30 -1.07
N THR A 94 -21.92 16.03 0.23
CA THR A 94 -21.71 14.72 0.85
C THR A 94 -22.69 13.69 0.31
N GLN A 95 -23.97 14.06 0.15
CA GLN A 95 -24.96 13.17 -0.47
C GLN A 95 -24.59 12.83 -1.92
N SER A 96 -24.01 13.77 -2.67
CA SER A 96 -23.55 13.53 -4.04
C SER A 96 -22.35 12.56 -4.07
N VAL A 97 -21.41 12.68 -3.12
CA VAL A 97 -20.31 11.71 -2.93
C VAL A 97 -20.91 10.33 -2.65
N PHE A 98 -21.82 10.22 -1.69
CA PHE A 98 -22.47 8.97 -1.35
C PHE A 98 -23.15 8.32 -2.55
N ASN A 99 -23.92 9.08 -3.34
CA ASN A 99 -24.59 8.55 -4.53
C ASN A 99 -23.58 8.02 -5.56
N ALA A 100 -22.43 8.68 -5.75
CA ALA A 100 -21.38 8.19 -6.63
C ALA A 100 -20.76 6.88 -6.11
N VAL A 101 -20.51 6.79 -4.80
CA VAL A 101 -19.97 5.58 -4.16
C VAL A 101 -20.99 4.43 -4.17
N GLN A 102 -22.28 4.70 -3.95
CA GLN A 102 -23.36 3.72 -4.06
C GLN A 102 -23.46 3.18 -5.49
N ASN A 103 -23.36 4.05 -6.50
CA ASN A 103 -23.37 3.62 -7.91
C ASN A 103 -22.16 2.73 -8.22
N PHE A 104 -20.97 3.06 -7.69
CA PHE A 104 -19.81 2.19 -7.77
C PHE A 104 -20.09 0.82 -7.14
N TYR A 105 -20.58 0.80 -5.89
CA TYR A 105 -20.88 -0.41 -5.15
C TYR A 105 -21.82 -1.35 -5.92
N VAL A 106 -22.94 -0.83 -6.43
CA VAL A 106 -23.93 -1.60 -7.20
C VAL A 106 -23.33 -2.08 -8.52
N SER A 107 -22.60 -1.21 -9.23
CA SER A 107 -22.00 -1.58 -10.52
C SER A 107 -20.89 -2.63 -10.37
N ASN A 108 -20.25 -2.67 -9.20
CA ASN A 108 -19.17 -3.59 -8.85
C ASN A 108 -19.66 -4.79 -8.03
N HIS A 109 -20.89 -5.25 -8.28
CA HIS A 109 -21.48 -6.46 -7.67
C HIS A 109 -21.46 -6.43 -6.13
N ASP A 110 -21.95 -5.34 -5.54
CA ASP A 110 -22.09 -5.17 -4.09
C ASP A 110 -20.75 -5.21 -3.34
N SER A 111 -19.70 -4.70 -4.00
CA SER A 111 -18.34 -4.64 -3.46
C SER A 111 -17.75 -3.23 -3.56
N VAL A 112 -17.12 -2.77 -2.46
CA VAL A 112 -16.26 -1.57 -2.46
C VAL A 112 -14.85 -1.84 -2.95
N TYR A 113 -14.52 -3.10 -3.25
CA TYR A 113 -13.22 -3.53 -3.77
C TYR A 113 -13.32 -3.85 -5.26
N ALA A 114 -12.58 -3.09 -6.08
CA ALA A 114 -12.43 -3.37 -7.51
C ALA A 114 -10.99 -3.78 -7.83
N THR A 115 -10.86 -4.72 -8.76
CA THR A 115 -9.56 -5.11 -9.33
C THR A 115 -9.57 -4.93 -10.84
N ALA A 116 -8.44 -4.48 -11.38
CA ALA A 116 -8.18 -4.44 -12.81
C ALA A 116 -6.81 -5.06 -13.09
N LYS A 117 -6.59 -5.46 -14.34
CA LYS A 117 -5.31 -5.97 -14.81
C LYS A 117 -4.95 -5.31 -16.13
N GLU A 118 -3.77 -4.69 -16.18
CA GLU A 118 -3.34 -3.85 -17.31
C GLU A 118 -1.95 -4.27 -17.80
N GLN A 119 -1.74 -4.20 -19.12
CA GLN A 119 -0.44 -4.48 -19.72
C GLN A 119 0.42 -3.22 -19.74
N VAL A 120 1.63 -3.31 -19.20
CA VAL A 120 2.58 -2.21 -19.16
C VAL A 120 3.53 -2.26 -20.34
N SER A 121 3.52 -1.21 -21.16
CA SER A 121 4.46 -1.04 -22.28
C SER A 121 5.39 0.16 -22.03
N VAL A 122 6.24 0.04 -21.01
CA VAL A 122 7.28 1.05 -20.70
C VAL A 122 8.65 0.49 -21.02
N SER A 123 9.50 1.30 -21.64
CA SER A 123 10.90 0.95 -21.89
C SER A 123 11.82 1.86 -21.08
N ILE A 124 12.85 1.29 -20.44
CA ILE A 124 13.83 2.02 -19.67
C ILE A 124 15.17 2.11 -20.40
N ASN A 125 15.83 3.27 -20.30
CA ASN A 125 17.19 3.47 -20.78
C ASN A 125 18.16 3.32 -19.60
N GLN A 126 18.99 2.27 -19.64
CA GLN A 126 19.88 1.92 -18.53
C GLN A 126 21.06 2.88 -18.34
N THR A 127 21.27 3.84 -19.25
CA THR A 127 22.43 4.75 -19.22
C THR A 127 22.32 5.91 -18.22
N GLN A 128 21.15 6.14 -17.60
CA GLN A 128 20.86 7.44 -16.95
C GLN A 128 21.10 7.56 -15.45
N PHE A 129 21.38 6.49 -14.69
CA PHE A 129 21.53 6.63 -13.23
C PHE A 129 22.81 6.01 -12.69
N GLY A 130 23.65 6.88 -12.10
CA GLY A 130 24.91 6.54 -11.44
C GLY A 130 24.69 5.60 -10.28
N LEU A 131 24.90 4.31 -10.53
CA LEU A 131 24.96 3.30 -9.49
C LEU A 131 26.27 3.52 -8.69
N ASN A 132 26.15 3.64 -7.36
CA ASN A 132 27.30 3.73 -6.45
C ASN A 132 28.32 2.61 -6.73
N ALA A 133 29.61 2.92 -6.62
CA ALA A 133 30.75 2.11 -7.11
C ALA A 133 30.76 0.60 -6.77
N ARG A 134 29.99 0.12 -5.78
CA ARG A 134 29.75 -1.32 -5.54
C ARG A 134 28.94 -2.05 -6.63
N HIS A 135 28.24 -1.31 -7.49
CA HIS A 135 27.40 -1.84 -8.57
C HIS A 135 28.06 -1.81 -9.97
N SER A 136 29.33 -1.41 -10.04
CA SER A 136 30.13 -1.28 -11.27
C SER A 136 30.44 -2.61 -11.99
N ARG A 137 29.94 -3.75 -11.50
CA ARG A 137 30.00 -5.05 -12.21
C ARG A 137 28.82 -5.30 -13.14
N LEU A 138 27.74 -4.49 -13.07
CA LEU A 138 26.59 -4.58 -13.97
C LEU A 138 26.64 -3.56 -15.13
N THR A 139 27.66 -2.71 -15.18
CA THR A 139 27.88 -1.76 -16.28
C THR A 139 28.42 -2.46 -17.53
N ALA A 140 27.53 -3.12 -18.27
CA ALA A 140 27.74 -3.47 -19.67
C ALA A 140 26.43 -3.53 -20.49
N MET A 141 25.29 -3.09 -19.95
CA MET A 141 24.04 -3.00 -20.70
C MET A 141 23.76 -1.56 -21.10
N SER A 142 24.43 -1.08 -22.14
CA SER A 142 23.96 0.10 -22.88
C SER A 142 22.81 -0.34 -23.77
N GLY A 143 21.61 0.20 -23.55
CA GLY A 143 20.43 -0.11 -24.37
C GLY A 143 19.11 0.22 -23.70
N THR A 144 18.09 0.36 -24.54
CA THR A 144 16.68 0.43 -24.13
C THR A 144 16.15 -0.99 -23.98
N ARG A 145 15.51 -1.31 -22.86
CA ARG A 145 14.82 -2.60 -22.66
C ARG A 145 13.42 -2.40 -22.08
N PRO A 146 12.49 -3.35 -22.26
CA PRO A 146 11.21 -3.32 -21.55
C PRO A 146 11.45 -3.31 -20.03
N MET A 147 10.61 -2.54 -19.33
CA MET A 147 10.54 -2.54 -17.88
C MET A 147 9.97 -3.88 -17.38
N THR A 148 10.35 -4.26 -16.17
CA THR A 148 9.88 -5.45 -15.45
C THR A 148 9.44 -5.05 -14.04
N ALA A 149 8.71 -5.91 -13.32
CA ALA A 149 8.34 -5.66 -11.93
C ALA A 149 9.57 -5.50 -11.01
N PHE A 150 10.71 -6.12 -11.35
CA PHE A 150 11.98 -5.92 -10.64
C PHE A 150 12.44 -4.46 -10.68
N ASP A 151 12.20 -3.75 -11.79
CA ASP A 151 12.57 -2.34 -11.92
C ASP A 151 11.71 -1.45 -11.02
N MET A 152 10.41 -1.75 -10.91
CA MET A 152 9.49 -1.04 -10.00
C MET A 152 9.89 -1.24 -8.55
N VAL A 153 10.26 -2.45 -8.16
CA VAL A 153 10.68 -2.75 -6.79
C VAL A 153 11.96 -2.00 -6.45
N GLN A 154 12.98 -2.09 -7.32
CA GLN A 154 14.34 -1.66 -6.98
C GLN A 154 14.59 -0.17 -7.15
N VAL A 155 13.87 0.50 -8.05
CA VAL A 155 14.16 1.88 -8.44
C VAL A 155 12.89 2.73 -8.33
N PRO A 156 12.74 3.56 -7.28
CA PRO A 156 11.56 4.40 -7.07
C PRO A 156 11.19 5.29 -8.27
N VAL A 157 12.19 5.76 -9.04
CA VAL A 157 11.93 6.55 -10.26
C VAL A 157 11.26 5.71 -11.36
N TYR A 158 11.65 4.45 -11.54
CA TYR A 158 11.01 3.56 -12.52
C TYR A 158 9.63 3.12 -12.07
N ARG A 159 9.43 2.96 -10.76
CA ARG A 159 8.11 2.77 -10.16
C ARG A 159 7.16 3.91 -10.51
N GLN A 160 7.58 5.15 -10.28
CA GLN A 160 6.76 6.32 -10.59
C GLN A 160 6.49 6.43 -12.09
N MET A 161 7.50 6.19 -12.94
CA MET A 161 7.33 6.17 -14.39
C MET A 161 6.29 5.13 -14.86
N ALA A 162 6.31 3.93 -14.27
CA ALA A 162 5.32 2.89 -14.58
C ALA A 162 3.90 3.34 -14.19
N ILE A 163 3.76 3.88 -12.97
CA ILE A 163 2.50 4.44 -12.47
C ILE A 163 2.00 5.54 -13.42
N ASP A 164 2.80 6.59 -13.64
CA ASP A 164 2.41 7.75 -14.44
C ASP A 164 2.00 7.38 -15.87
N THR A 165 2.70 6.42 -16.48
CA THR A 165 2.36 5.94 -17.83
C THR A 165 0.98 5.28 -17.83
N GLN A 166 0.71 4.39 -16.88
CA GLN A 166 -0.51 3.60 -16.81
C GLN A 166 -1.73 4.40 -16.32
N THR A 167 -1.49 5.48 -15.59
CA THR A 167 -2.53 6.27 -14.95
C THR A 167 -2.78 7.60 -15.66
N SER A 168 -2.08 7.86 -16.76
CA SER A 168 -2.38 9.01 -17.61
C SER A 168 -3.81 8.90 -18.15
N PHE A 169 -4.55 10.02 -18.20
CA PHE A 169 -5.97 10.05 -18.59
C PHE A 169 -6.26 9.37 -19.94
N SER A 170 -5.29 9.33 -20.85
CA SER A 170 -5.39 8.62 -22.14
C SER A 170 -5.51 7.10 -22.03
N HIS A 171 -5.10 6.50 -20.91
CA HIS A 171 -5.24 5.06 -20.64
C HIS A 171 -6.46 4.72 -19.80
N LEU A 172 -7.10 5.70 -19.15
CA LEU A 172 -8.32 5.48 -18.37
C LEU A 172 -9.50 5.05 -19.26
N ASP A 173 -9.47 5.36 -20.57
CA ASP A 173 -10.45 4.91 -21.56
C ASP A 173 -10.38 3.40 -21.86
N ALA A 174 -9.30 2.71 -21.51
CA ALA A 174 -9.13 1.27 -21.76
C ALA A 174 -9.76 0.36 -20.68
N TYR A 175 -10.08 0.91 -19.49
CA TYR A 175 -10.68 0.11 -18.41
C TYR A 175 -12.10 -0.34 -18.79
N PRO A 176 -12.52 -1.56 -18.40
CA PRO A 176 -13.90 -2.00 -18.54
C PRO A 176 -14.87 -0.93 -18.03
N ASN A 177 -15.93 -0.68 -18.79
CA ASN A 177 -16.84 0.47 -18.66
C ASN A 177 -17.31 0.80 -17.23
N VAL A 178 -17.33 -0.19 -16.32
CA VAL A 178 -17.77 -0.04 -14.94
C VAL A 178 -16.74 0.70 -14.07
N VAL A 179 -15.46 0.31 -14.11
CA VAL A 179 -14.41 0.94 -13.29
C VAL A 179 -14.18 2.38 -13.76
N ARG A 180 -14.18 2.61 -15.08
CA ARG A 180 -14.02 3.95 -15.66
C ARG A 180 -15.18 4.89 -15.33
N ALA A 181 -16.43 4.46 -15.54
CA ALA A 181 -17.60 5.32 -15.33
C ALA A 181 -17.82 5.64 -13.84
N ALA A 182 -17.62 4.63 -12.98
CA ALA A 182 -17.79 4.80 -11.54
C ALA A 182 -16.61 5.55 -10.91
N ALA A 183 -15.36 5.26 -11.28
CA ALA A 183 -14.21 6.01 -10.81
C ALA A 183 -14.25 7.45 -11.31
N GLY A 184 -14.51 7.71 -12.59
CA GLY A 184 -14.63 9.08 -13.11
C GLY A 184 -15.68 9.91 -12.39
N THR A 185 -16.81 9.30 -12.03
CA THR A 185 -17.87 9.97 -11.24
C THR A 185 -17.42 10.23 -9.81
N VAL A 186 -16.84 9.24 -9.13
CA VAL A 186 -16.33 9.41 -7.75
C VAL A 186 -15.21 10.45 -7.72
N LEU A 187 -14.25 10.39 -8.65
CA LEU A 187 -13.13 11.31 -8.77
C LEU A 187 -13.57 12.77 -8.94
N ASN A 188 -14.54 13.00 -9.83
CA ASN A 188 -15.05 14.34 -10.07
C ASN A 188 -15.77 14.92 -8.83
N VAL A 189 -16.44 14.08 -8.05
CA VAL A 189 -17.18 14.54 -6.87
C VAL A 189 -16.26 14.69 -5.64
N VAL A 190 -15.29 13.80 -5.44
CA VAL A 190 -14.31 13.90 -4.35
C VAL A 190 -13.46 15.17 -4.47
N ASN A 191 -13.15 15.62 -5.70
CA ASN A 191 -12.50 16.91 -5.95
C ASN A 191 -13.26 18.11 -5.37
N VAL A 192 -14.58 18.01 -5.25
CA VAL A 192 -15.44 19.09 -4.75
C VAL A 192 -15.57 19.05 -3.23
N VAL A 193 -15.38 17.88 -2.61
CA VAL A 193 -15.65 17.66 -1.18
C VAL A 193 -14.48 16.92 -0.51
N PRO A 194 -13.31 17.56 -0.31
CA PRO A 194 -12.08 16.89 0.11
C PRO A 194 -12.12 16.32 1.54
N PHE A 195 -13.12 16.71 2.34
CA PHE A 195 -13.29 16.26 3.71
C PHE A 195 -14.16 15.01 3.86
N VAL A 196 -14.84 14.55 2.80
CA VAL A 196 -15.60 13.29 2.84
C VAL A 196 -14.68 12.17 2.40
N LYS A 197 -14.38 11.24 3.32
CA LYS A 197 -13.59 10.05 3.00
C LYS A 197 -14.43 9.04 2.24
N VAL A 198 -13.81 8.34 1.30
CA VAL A 198 -14.46 7.33 0.45
C VAL A 198 -13.91 5.94 0.78
N PRO A 199 -14.77 4.93 1.04
CA PRO A 199 -14.34 3.59 1.44
C PRO A 199 -14.05 2.66 0.25
N ILE A 200 -13.81 3.21 -0.95
CA ILE A 200 -13.52 2.41 -2.15
C ILE A 200 -12.04 2.06 -2.19
N ILE A 201 -11.76 0.80 -2.51
CA ILE A 201 -10.42 0.30 -2.76
C ILE A 201 -10.36 -0.17 -4.21
N MET A 202 -9.40 0.37 -4.97
CA MET A 202 -9.16 -0.04 -6.35
C MET A 202 -7.71 -0.46 -6.53
N ASP A 203 -7.52 -1.74 -6.82
CA ASP A 203 -6.20 -2.32 -7.09
C ASP A 203 -6.06 -2.62 -8.58
N ILE A 204 -4.94 -2.21 -9.17
CA ILE A 204 -4.61 -2.44 -10.56
C ILE A 204 -3.35 -3.29 -10.60
N THR A 205 -3.48 -4.49 -11.16
CA THR A 205 -2.34 -5.36 -11.43
C THR A 205 -1.69 -4.94 -12.74
N LEU A 206 -0.51 -4.37 -12.65
CA LEU A 206 0.36 -4.09 -13.78
C LEU A 206 1.05 -5.39 -14.21
N GLU A 207 0.81 -5.87 -15.42
CA GLU A 207 1.54 -6.99 -16.04
C GLU A 207 2.57 -6.46 -17.02
N PHE A 208 3.82 -6.87 -16.85
CA PHE A 208 4.94 -6.48 -17.69
C PHE A 208 5.16 -7.45 -18.85
N PRO A 209 5.94 -7.08 -19.88
CA PRO A 209 6.18 -7.94 -21.03
C PRO A 209 6.88 -9.28 -20.72
N ASP A 210 7.56 -9.38 -19.57
CA ASP A 210 8.17 -10.62 -19.06
C ASP A 210 7.20 -11.45 -18.18
N HIS A 211 5.91 -11.10 -18.18
CA HIS A 211 4.84 -11.64 -17.33
C HIS A 211 5.00 -11.40 -15.83
N SER A 212 6.03 -10.65 -15.41
CA SER A 212 6.10 -10.20 -14.03
C SER A 212 4.97 -9.22 -13.74
N THR A 213 4.55 -9.12 -12.49
CA THR A 213 3.41 -8.27 -12.10
C THR A 213 3.73 -7.42 -10.89
N SER A 214 3.12 -6.25 -10.80
CA SER A 214 3.11 -5.38 -9.62
C SER A 214 1.71 -4.83 -9.39
N VAL A 215 1.30 -4.59 -8.14
CA VAL A 215 -0.02 -4.01 -7.85
C VAL A 215 0.13 -2.56 -7.42
N ILE A 216 -0.70 -1.69 -8.00
CA ILE A 216 -0.86 -0.30 -7.59
C ILE A 216 -2.29 -0.12 -7.07
N ARG A 217 -2.47 0.75 -6.08
CA ARG A 217 -3.75 1.10 -5.48
C ARG A 217 -4.08 2.55 -5.78
N TYR A 218 -5.32 2.83 -6.16
CA TYR A 218 -5.81 4.20 -6.19
C TYR A 218 -6.30 4.63 -4.80
N ASN A 219 -5.63 5.63 -4.23
CA ASN A 219 -6.09 6.27 -3.01
C ASN A 219 -7.05 7.40 -3.38
N PHE A 220 -8.36 7.18 -3.24
CA PHE A 220 -9.39 8.17 -3.60
C PHE A 220 -9.31 9.46 -2.78
N ASN A 221 -8.83 9.38 -1.55
CA ASN A 221 -8.76 10.52 -0.65
C ASN A 221 -7.57 11.43 -0.97
N GLU A 222 -6.46 10.85 -1.44
CA GLU A 222 -5.24 11.57 -1.84
C GLU A 222 -5.12 11.76 -3.35
N GLN A 223 -6.07 11.17 -4.09
CA GLN A 223 -6.20 11.23 -5.54
C GLN A 223 -4.96 10.77 -6.32
N LYS A 224 -4.22 9.84 -5.75
CA LYS A 224 -2.96 9.37 -6.31
C LYS A 224 -2.92 7.84 -6.33
N PHE A 225 -2.18 7.32 -7.31
CA PHE A 225 -1.84 5.91 -7.34
C PHE A 225 -0.61 5.66 -6.48
N GLU A 226 -0.68 4.62 -5.67
CA GLU A 226 0.39 4.18 -4.78
C GLU A 226 0.76 2.75 -5.10
N TYR A 227 2.05 2.46 -5.07
CA TYR A 227 2.53 1.08 -5.17
C TYR A 227 2.21 0.31 -3.88
N ILE A 228 1.70 -0.92 -4.02
CA ILE A 228 1.47 -1.80 -2.87
C ILE A 228 2.75 -2.60 -2.60
N GLU A 229 3.42 -2.32 -1.48
CA GLU A 229 4.61 -3.06 -1.05
C GLU A 229 4.32 -4.56 -0.87
N GLY A 230 5.27 -5.40 -1.29
CA GLY A 230 5.17 -6.86 -1.26
C GLY A 230 4.23 -7.46 -2.33
N SER A 231 3.63 -6.64 -3.19
CA SER A 231 2.68 -7.13 -4.20
C SER A 231 3.34 -7.70 -5.46
N SER A 232 4.61 -7.37 -5.70
CA SER A 232 5.29 -7.72 -6.94
C SER A 232 5.62 -9.20 -7.04
N LYS A 233 5.46 -9.76 -8.24
CA LYS A 233 5.76 -11.16 -8.58
C LYS A 233 6.57 -11.24 -9.87
N ASP A 234 7.44 -12.21 -9.99
CA ASP A 234 8.20 -12.49 -11.22
C ASP A 234 7.32 -13.17 -12.28
N GLY A 235 7.88 -13.36 -13.48
CA GLY A 235 7.16 -13.98 -14.62
C GLY A 235 6.76 -15.44 -14.45
N VAL A 236 7.09 -16.07 -13.32
CA VAL A 236 6.65 -17.43 -12.97
C VAL A 236 5.86 -17.47 -11.65
N GLY A 237 5.52 -16.31 -11.10
CA GLY A 237 4.64 -16.14 -9.95
C GLY A 237 5.33 -16.14 -8.59
N ASN A 238 6.66 -16.18 -8.50
CA ASN A 238 7.34 -16.01 -7.21
C ASN A 238 7.27 -14.55 -6.76
N PRO A 239 7.12 -14.27 -5.45
CA PRO A 239 7.15 -12.90 -4.94
C PRO A 239 8.53 -12.27 -5.10
N ILE A 240 8.59 -11.03 -5.57
CA ILE A 240 9.84 -10.27 -5.66
C ILE A 240 10.05 -9.57 -4.30
N PRO A 241 11.10 -9.93 -3.53
CA PRO A 241 11.39 -9.26 -2.27
C PRO A 241 11.85 -7.83 -2.54
N GLU A 242 11.45 -6.91 -1.65
CA GLU A 242 11.85 -5.50 -1.63
C GLU A 242 12.88 -5.22 -0.54
N THR A 243 12.86 -6.02 0.52
CA THR A 243 13.82 -5.97 1.62
C THR A 243 14.56 -7.30 1.80
N PRO A 244 15.79 -7.30 2.38
CA PRO A 244 16.48 -8.53 2.70
C PRO A 244 15.66 -9.48 3.59
N GLN A 245 14.85 -8.95 4.50
CA GLN A 245 14.03 -9.74 5.42
C GLN A 245 12.96 -10.57 4.68
N GLU A 246 12.35 -10.00 3.64
CA GLU A 246 11.31 -10.64 2.82
C GLU A 246 11.80 -11.82 1.98
N VAL A 247 13.10 -11.89 1.70
CA VAL A 247 13.73 -12.99 0.96
C VAL A 247 13.51 -14.33 1.63
N SER A 248 13.46 -14.33 2.97
CA SER A 248 13.24 -15.52 3.80
C SER A 248 11.85 -15.60 4.42
N GLY A 249 11.06 -14.52 4.31
CA GLY A 249 9.76 -14.40 4.99
C GLY A 249 9.85 -14.49 6.52
N GLY A 250 11.00 -14.18 7.13
CA GLY A 250 11.23 -14.36 8.56
C GLY A 250 11.59 -15.79 9.00
N GLY A 251 11.77 -16.72 8.05
CA GLY A 251 12.14 -18.11 8.32
C GLY A 251 12.85 -18.73 7.13
N SER A 252 12.14 -19.58 6.38
CA SER A 252 12.60 -20.11 5.10
C SER A 252 11.56 -19.87 4.02
N LYS A 253 12.03 -19.57 2.81
CA LYS A 253 11.21 -19.31 1.63
C LYS A 253 11.83 -19.98 0.41
N THR A 254 10.98 -20.53 -0.43
CA THR A 254 11.38 -21.27 -1.62
C THR A 254 10.82 -20.59 -2.86
N TYR A 255 11.68 -20.38 -3.85
CA TYR A 255 11.35 -19.84 -5.16
C TYR A 255 11.50 -20.95 -6.19
N ILE A 256 10.50 -21.13 -7.05
CA ILE A 256 10.47 -22.19 -8.04
C ILE A 256 10.63 -21.58 -9.43
N PHE A 257 11.63 -22.05 -10.16
CA PHE A 257 11.92 -21.62 -11.53
C PHE A 257 11.77 -22.82 -12.47
N PRO A 258 10.61 -23.00 -13.11
CA PRO A 258 10.36 -24.14 -14.00
C PRO A 258 11.33 -24.14 -15.20
N ALA A 259 11.50 -25.31 -15.81
CA ALA A 259 12.30 -25.43 -17.02
C ALA A 259 11.71 -24.55 -18.15
N GLY A 260 12.58 -23.87 -18.89
CA GLY A 260 12.19 -23.06 -20.05
C GLY A 260 12.57 -21.58 -19.92
N PRO A 261 12.27 -20.78 -20.97
CA PRO A 261 12.73 -19.40 -21.07
C PRO A 261 12.25 -18.50 -19.92
N ASN A 262 10.98 -18.62 -19.54
CA ASN A 262 10.40 -17.77 -18.50
C ASN A 262 11.01 -18.04 -17.12
N GLY A 263 11.20 -19.32 -16.76
CA GLY A 263 11.87 -19.69 -15.51
C GLY A 263 13.34 -19.29 -15.46
N ALA A 264 14.06 -19.42 -16.58
CA ALA A 264 15.45 -18.97 -16.67
C ALA A 264 15.57 -17.43 -16.54
N ALA A 265 14.67 -16.68 -17.18
CA ALA A 265 14.65 -15.22 -17.12
C ALA A 265 14.27 -14.70 -15.72
N ALA A 266 13.17 -15.21 -15.15
CA ALA A 266 12.73 -14.88 -13.80
C ALA A 266 13.80 -15.22 -12.75
N GLY A 267 14.41 -16.41 -12.88
CA GLY A 267 15.49 -16.85 -12.01
C GLY A 267 16.72 -15.92 -12.07
N SER A 268 17.15 -15.55 -13.27
CA SER A 268 18.29 -14.63 -13.44
C SER A 268 18.01 -13.25 -12.85
N ALA A 269 16.80 -12.73 -13.05
CA ALA A 269 16.37 -11.45 -12.48
C ALA A 269 16.27 -11.50 -10.95
N GLN A 270 15.77 -12.60 -10.38
CA GLN A 270 15.70 -12.82 -8.94
C GLN A 270 17.11 -12.87 -8.32
N LEU A 271 18.06 -13.60 -8.92
CA LEU A 271 19.44 -13.63 -8.43
C LEU A 271 20.07 -12.23 -8.46
N THR A 272 19.86 -11.47 -9.53
CA THR A 272 20.31 -10.07 -9.64
C THR A 272 19.70 -9.19 -8.54
N ASN A 273 18.41 -9.38 -8.21
CA ASN A 273 17.75 -8.67 -7.12
C ASN A 273 18.40 -8.97 -5.76
N LEU A 274 18.68 -10.23 -5.48
CA LEU A 274 19.32 -10.66 -4.24
C LEU A 274 20.75 -10.09 -4.10
N GLU A 275 21.52 -10.08 -5.18
CA GLU A 275 22.86 -9.48 -5.20
C GLU A 275 22.82 -7.98 -4.89
N ARG A 276 21.82 -7.25 -5.40
CA ARG A 276 21.62 -5.81 -5.10
C ARG A 276 21.31 -5.58 -3.61
N MET A 277 20.64 -6.53 -2.97
CA MET A 277 20.38 -6.53 -1.52
C MET A 277 21.61 -6.96 -0.69
N GLY A 278 22.74 -7.31 -1.33
CA GLY A 278 23.94 -7.80 -0.67
C GLY A 278 23.86 -9.27 -0.24
N ILE A 279 22.84 -10.01 -0.67
CA ILE A 279 22.67 -11.43 -0.37
C ILE A 279 23.52 -12.23 -1.35
N ARG A 280 24.30 -13.16 -0.81
CA ARG A 280 25.13 -14.05 -1.64
C ARG A 280 24.26 -15.10 -2.29
N THR A 281 24.32 -15.14 -3.60
CA THR A 281 23.63 -16.10 -4.46
C THR A 281 24.55 -17.25 -4.86
N PRO A 282 24.02 -18.46 -5.06
CA PRO A 282 24.76 -19.53 -5.71
C PRO A 282 25.02 -19.18 -7.18
N VAL A 283 26.22 -19.49 -7.67
CA VAL A 283 26.69 -19.08 -9.03
C VAL A 283 26.05 -19.92 -10.15
N THR A 284 25.36 -21.02 -9.83
CA THR A 284 24.88 -21.99 -10.83
C THR A 284 23.42 -21.76 -11.19
N ILE A 285 23.16 -21.28 -12.41
CA ILE A 285 21.81 -21.24 -13.01
C ILE A 285 21.62 -22.55 -13.78
N TYR A 286 20.55 -23.29 -13.48
CA TYR A 286 20.21 -24.50 -14.22
C TYR A 286 19.18 -24.18 -15.30
N HIS A 287 19.49 -24.49 -16.56
CA HIS A 287 18.56 -24.33 -17.68
C HIS A 287 17.42 -25.36 -17.69
N SER A 288 17.53 -26.42 -16.88
CA SER A 288 16.56 -27.53 -16.78
C SER A 288 15.49 -27.33 -15.70
N GLY A 289 15.32 -26.11 -15.19
CA GLY A 289 14.47 -25.82 -14.03
C GLY A 289 15.21 -26.03 -12.71
N TRP A 290 14.91 -25.19 -11.73
CA TRP A 290 15.59 -25.18 -10.44
C TRP A 290 14.78 -24.49 -9.34
N THR A 291 15.22 -24.71 -8.11
CA THR A 291 14.66 -24.15 -6.90
C THR A 291 15.71 -23.30 -6.20
N LEU A 292 15.33 -22.12 -5.70
CA LEU A 292 16.13 -21.33 -4.77
C LEU A 292 15.48 -21.40 -3.39
N ALA A 293 16.15 -22.00 -2.42
CA ALA A 293 15.71 -21.98 -1.02
C ALA A 293 16.53 -20.94 -0.27
N CYS A 294 15.87 -19.97 0.35
CA CYS A 294 16.50 -18.96 1.19
C CYS A 294 16.05 -19.14 2.65
N SER A 295 16.97 -18.95 3.58
CA SER A 295 16.68 -19.03 5.02
C SER A 295 17.42 -17.95 5.80
N ASN A 296 16.81 -17.45 6.86
CA ASN A 296 17.45 -16.53 7.79
C ASN A 296 18.07 -17.31 8.96
N VAL A 297 19.38 -17.13 9.17
CA VAL A 297 20.08 -17.60 10.36
C VAL A 297 20.28 -16.36 11.24
N SER A 298 19.73 -16.39 12.46
CA SER A 298 19.53 -15.22 13.34
C SER A 298 20.54 -14.06 13.21
N ASN A 299 20.02 -12.85 12.95
CA ASN A 299 20.76 -11.58 12.82
C ASN A 299 21.73 -11.44 11.64
N GLU A 300 21.73 -12.36 10.67
CA GLU A 300 22.49 -12.24 9.42
C GLU A 300 21.59 -11.91 8.22
N LEU A 301 22.21 -11.54 7.09
CA LEU A 301 21.52 -11.55 5.81
C LEU A 301 21.09 -13.00 5.48
N PRO A 302 19.95 -13.19 4.80
CA PRO A 302 19.52 -14.51 4.36
C PRO A 302 20.61 -15.24 3.57
N ARG A 303 20.66 -16.56 3.73
CA ARG A 303 21.49 -17.45 2.92
C ARG A 303 20.60 -18.20 1.95
N CYS A 304 21.03 -18.32 0.71
CA CYS A 304 20.26 -19.01 -0.33
C CYS A 304 21.07 -20.13 -0.97
N GLU A 305 20.42 -21.25 -1.24
CA GLU A 305 20.96 -22.42 -1.91
C GLU A 305 20.07 -22.80 -3.10
N ALA A 306 20.70 -23.25 -4.19
CA ALA A 306 20.00 -23.59 -5.42
C ALA A 306 20.22 -25.06 -5.80
N TRP A 307 19.13 -25.71 -6.22
CA TRP A 307 19.11 -27.13 -6.58
C TRP A 307 18.31 -27.32 -7.87
N PRO A 308 18.66 -28.29 -8.73
CA PRO A 308 17.77 -28.71 -9.83
C PRO A 308 16.39 -29.10 -9.30
N LEU A 309 15.34 -28.84 -10.10
CA LEU A 309 13.98 -29.33 -9.84
C LEU A 309 13.85 -30.84 -10.07
#